data_AF-A0A328YFE4-F1
#
_entry.id   AF-A0A328YFE4-F1
#
_cell.length_a   1.000
_cell.length_b   1.000
_cell.length_c   1.000
_cell.angle_alpha   90.00
_cell.angle_beta   90.00
_cell.angle_gamma   90.00
#
_symmetry.space_group_name_H-M   'P 1'
#
loop_
_entity.id
_entity.type
_entity.pdbx_description
1 polymer ?
#
loop_
_entity_poly.entity_id
_entity_poly.type
_entity_poly.pdbx_seq_one_letter_code
_entity_poly.pdbx_strand_id
1 'polypeptide(L)'
;MRKHNIHSLKKLLSGGLAALAVFAAVPAAPAHAATIGTVTFMYTFNLPPASEQELWNITWSTAWNTCRQYFPSTRSVFQPRYTNGVWAQTSAGFTTEIAWSCRNTP
;
A
#
# COMPACT_ATOMS: atom_id res chain seq x y z
N MET A 1 -33.09 37.07 -23.16
CA MET A 1 -32.09 37.34 -22.10
C MET A 1 -31.58 36.02 -21.53
N ARG A 2 -30.33 36.03 -21.02
CA ARG A 2 -29.55 34.99 -20.31
C ARG A 2 -28.61 34.10 -21.13
N LYS A 3 -27.34 34.57 -21.18
CA LYS A 3 -26.10 33.81 -21.32
C LYS A 3 -26.02 32.70 -20.26
N HIS A 4 -25.53 31.52 -20.64
CA HIS A 4 -24.79 30.64 -19.74
C HIS A 4 -23.54 30.11 -20.48
N ASN A 5 -22.39 30.63 -20.05
CA ASN A 5 -21.06 30.13 -20.37
C ASN A 5 -20.80 28.92 -19.46
N ILE A 6 -20.52 27.75 -20.04
CA ILE A 6 -19.98 26.61 -19.28
C ILE A 6 -18.78 26.07 -20.06
N HIS A 7 -17.68 26.84 -20.00
CA HIS A 7 -16.35 26.26 -20.07
C HIS A 7 -16.16 25.46 -18.79
N SER A 8 -16.19 24.13 -18.88
CA SER A 8 -15.36 23.20 -18.07
C SER A 8 -16.00 21.81 -18.07
N LEU A 9 -15.77 21.01 -19.11
CA LEU A 9 -15.97 19.55 -18.99
C LEU A 9 -15.07 18.78 -19.97
N LYS A 10 -13.83 19.27 -20.17
CA LYS A 10 -12.89 18.74 -21.15
C LYS A 10 -11.88 17.73 -20.58
N LYS A 11 -12.05 17.24 -19.36
CA LYS A 11 -11.14 16.26 -18.78
C LYS A 11 -11.92 15.35 -17.85
N LEU A 12 -12.07 14.08 -18.25
CA LEU A 12 -12.05 12.87 -17.41
C LEU A 12 -12.52 11.68 -18.25
N LEU A 13 -11.81 11.42 -19.35
CA LEU A 13 -11.72 10.10 -19.97
C LEU A 13 -10.25 9.70 -19.80
N SER A 14 -9.94 8.84 -18.84
CA SER A 14 -8.77 7.95 -18.88
C SER A 14 -8.77 7.01 -17.68
N GLY A 15 -9.03 5.73 -17.96
CA GLY A 15 -8.43 4.58 -17.27
C GLY A 15 -8.86 4.32 -15.83
N GLY A 16 -10.01 3.69 -15.64
CA GLY A 16 -10.30 2.99 -14.39
C GLY A 16 -9.50 1.67 -14.32
N LEU A 17 -8.45 1.64 -13.51
CA LEU A 17 -7.75 0.40 -13.12
C LEU A 17 -8.61 -0.37 -12.12
N ALA A 18 -9.16 -1.51 -12.54
CA ALA A 18 -9.90 -2.42 -11.67
C ALA A 18 -8.91 -3.34 -10.93
N ALA A 19 -8.71 -3.13 -9.63
CA ALA A 19 -7.99 -4.06 -8.77
C ALA A 19 -8.94 -5.15 -8.26
N LEU A 20 -8.66 -6.43 -8.57
CA LEU A 20 -9.35 -7.57 -7.97
C LEU A 20 -8.67 -7.96 -6.65
N ALA A 21 -9.39 -7.89 -5.53
CA ALA A 21 -8.94 -8.36 -4.22
C ALA A 21 -9.55 -9.74 -3.90
N VAL A 22 -8.72 -10.71 -3.52
CA VAL A 22 -9.14 -12.03 -3.02
C VAL A 22 -8.98 -12.04 -1.50
N PHE A 23 -10.04 -12.36 -0.76
CA PHE A 23 -10.08 -12.35 0.71
C PHE A 23 -10.04 -13.78 1.27
N ALA A 24 -9.12 -14.05 2.21
CA ALA A 24 -9.13 -15.25 3.04
C ALA A 24 -9.01 -14.85 4.51
N ALA A 25 -9.94 -15.29 5.36
CA ALA A 25 -9.97 -15.01 6.80
C ALA A 25 -9.57 -16.26 7.60
N VAL A 26 -8.63 -16.12 8.54
CA VAL A 26 -8.13 -17.18 9.44
C VAL A 26 -8.26 -16.71 10.90
N PRO A 27 -8.67 -17.55 11.88
CA PRO A 27 -8.97 -17.12 13.25
C PRO A 27 -7.71 -17.00 14.13
N ALA A 28 -7.81 -16.16 15.17
CA ALA A 28 -6.71 -15.61 15.97
C ALA A 28 -6.54 -16.22 17.38
N ALA A 29 -5.28 -16.33 17.86
CA ALA A 29 -4.82 -16.37 19.27
C ALA A 29 -3.27 -16.23 19.33
N PRO A 30 -2.60 -15.86 20.45
CA PRO A 30 -2.96 -15.09 21.65
C PRO A 30 -2.15 -13.76 21.78
N ALA A 31 -2.73 -12.68 22.32
CA ALA A 31 -2.04 -11.42 22.72
C ALA A 31 -1.00 -10.77 21.76
N HIS A 32 -1.01 -11.15 20.48
CA HIS A 32 -0.31 -10.47 19.40
C HIS A 32 -1.10 -9.21 19.07
N ALA A 33 -0.41 -8.08 18.88
CA ALA A 33 -0.97 -6.88 18.27
C ALA A 33 -1.98 -7.27 17.18
N ALA A 34 -3.28 -7.04 17.42
CA ALA A 34 -4.29 -7.68 16.59
C ALA A 34 -4.18 -7.09 15.19
N THR A 35 -3.66 -7.91 14.28
CA THR A 35 -3.53 -7.54 12.88
C THR A 35 -4.94 -7.49 12.33
N ILE A 36 -5.41 -6.28 12.07
CA ILE A 36 -6.75 -6.02 11.55
C ILE A 36 -6.81 -6.13 10.03
N GLY A 37 -5.65 -6.17 9.37
CA GLY A 37 -5.54 -6.37 7.95
C GLY A 37 -4.09 -6.35 7.48
N THR A 38 -3.91 -6.63 6.20
CA THR A 38 -2.62 -6.52 5.51
C THR A 38 -2.84 -5.68 4.26
N VAL A 39 -1.92 -4.77 3.98
CA VAL A 39 -1.86 -4.02 2.72
C VAL A 39 -0.63 -4.48 1.97
N THR A 40 -0.81 -4.76 0.68
CA THR A 40 0.27 -5.20 -0.20
C THR A 40 0.32 -4.24 -1.38
N PHE A 41 1.52 -3.78 -1.74
CA PHE A 41 1.72 -2.89 -2.87
C PHE A 41 3.06 -3.16 -3.55
N MET A 42 3.11 -2.88 -4.85
CA MET A 42 4.35 -2.87 -5.62
C MET A 42 5.07 -1.55 -5.38
N TYR A 43 6.38 -1.61 -5.13
CA TYR A 43 7.22 -0.43 -5.04
C TYR A 43 8.44 -0.59 -5.93
N THR A 44 8.73 0.42 -6.75
CA THR A 44 9.90 0.48 -7.61
C THR A 44 10.95 1.38 -6.96
N PHE A 45 12.13 0.82 -6.71
CA PHE A 45 13.28 1.54 -6.20
C PHE A 45 14.28 1.80 -7.34
N ASN A 46 14.95 2.95 -7.32
CA ASN A 46 16.04 3.22 -8.26
C ASN A 46 17.22 2.24 -8.03
N LEU A 47 17.48 1.93 -6.75
CA LEU A 47 18.47 0.97 -6.30
C LEU A 47 17.82 0.11 -5.20
N PRO A 48 18.16 -1.18 -5.07
CA PRO A 48 17.66 -1.98 -3.97
C PRO A 48 18.11 -1.35 -2.64
N PRO A 49 17.22 -1.28 -1.63
CA PRO A 49 17.55 -0.70 -0.33
C PRO A 49 18.71 -1.48 0.32
N ALA A 50 19.64 -0.76 0.93
CA ALA A 50 20.84 -1.34 1.54
C ALA A 50 20.53 -2.07 2.86
N SER A 51 19.35 -1.83 3.45
CA SER A 51 18.91 -2.47 4.69
C SER A 51 17.39 -2.53 4.80
N GLU A 52 16.89 -3.41 5.68
CA GLU A 52 15.46 -3.45 6.04
C GLU A 52 14.98 -2.12 6.64
N GLN A 53 15.85 -1.41 7.38
CA GLN A 53 15.50 -0.12 7.98
C GLN A 53 15.31 0.97 6.93
N GLU A 54 16.13 0.97 5.88
CA GLU A 54 15.96 1.89 4.75
C GLU A 54 14.65 1.61 4.02
N LEU A 55 14.36 0.34 3.75
CA LEU A 55 13.09 -0.08 3.14
C LEU A 55 11.89 0.34 4.00
N TRP A 56 11.98 0.13 5.32
CA TRP A 56 10.97 0.58 6.27
C TRP A 56 10.75 2.09 6.14
N ASN A 57 11.82 2.90 6.21
CA ASN A 57 11.72 4.36 6.11
C ASN A 57 11.06 4.83 4.80
N ILE A 58 11.40 4.20 3.68
CA ILE A 58 10.86 4.55 2.36
C ILE A 58 9.37 4.21 2.26
N THR A 59 8.96 3.06 2.78
CA THR A 59 7.65 2.47 2.47
C THR A 59 6.63 2.64 3.59
N TRP A 60 7.08 3.04 4.79
CA TRP A 60 6.24 3.18 5.98
C TRP A 60 5.11 4.19 5.79
N SER A 61 5.39 5.36 5.20
CA SER A 61 4.36 6.40 5.02
C SER A 61 3.22 5.91 4.10
N THR A 62 3.59 5.24 3.01
CA THR A 62 2.63 4.61 2.09
C THR A 62 1.82 3.54 2.80
N ALA A 63 2.48 2.65 3.54
CA ALA A 63 1.81 1.60 4.31
C ALA A 63 0.87 2.18 5.36
N TRP A 64 1.31 3.18 6.14
CA TRP A 64 0.53 3.85 7.17
C TRP A 64 -0.74 4.48 6.59
N ASN A 65 -0.60 5.27 5.53
CA ASN A 65 -1.73 5.95 4.89
C ASN A 65 -2.72 4.93 4.30
N THR A 66 -2.22 3.89 3.64
CA THR A 66 -3.03 2.83 3.05
C THR A 66 -3.77 2.03 4.14
N CYS A 67 -3.08 1.65 5.20
CA CYS A 67 -3.69 0.98 6.35
C CYS A 67 -4.77 1.86 6.99
N ARG A 68 -4.54 3.16 7.17
CA ARG A 68 -5.55 4.07 7.74
C ARG A 68 -6.74 4.30 6.80
N GLN A 69 -6.52 4.24 5.50
CA GLN A 69 -7.58 4.37 4.49
C GLN A 69 -8.52 3.15 4.50
N TYR A 70 -7.97 1.93 4.48
CA TYR A 70 -8.79 0.70 4.43
C TYR A 70 -9.21 0.20 5.83
N PHE A 71 -8.39 0.46 6.83
CA PHE A 71 -8.60 0.05 8.22
C PHE A 71 -8.47 1.28 9.14
N PRO A 72 -9.53 2.11 9.29
CA PRO A 72 -9.49 3.36 10.07
C PRO A 72 -9.14 3.18 11.56
N SER A 73 -9.24 1.95 12.09
CA SER A 73 -8.81 1.59 13.44
C SER A 73 -7.31 1.28 13.57
N THR A 74 -6.53 1.40 12.49
CA THR A 74 -5.07 1.22 12.53
C THR A 74 -4.43 2.20 13.52
N ARG A 75 -3.60 1.64 14.42
CA ARG A 75 -2.79 2.33 15.45
C ARG A 75 -1.29 2.11 15.26
N SER A 76 -0.89 0.99 14.69
CA SER A 76 0.49 0.74 14.26
C SER A 76 0.52 -0.03 12.94
N VAL A 77 1.67 0.01 12.27
CA VAL A 77 1.95 -0.83 11.11
C VAL A 77 3.24 -1.59 11.35
N PHE A 78 3.25 -2.84 10.90
CA PHE A 78 4.39 -3.72 11.01
C PHE A 78 4.63 -4.38 9.66
N GLN A 79 5.87 -4.50 9.24
CA GLN A 79 6.19 -5.23 8.03
C GLN A 79 6.38 -6.71 8.39
N PRO A 80 5.42 -7.62 8.08
CA PRO A 80 5.42 -8.98 8.61
C PRO A 80 6.67 -9.78 8.25
N ARG A 81 7.15 -9.71 7.00
CA ARG A 81 8.43 -10.28 6.56
C ARG A 81 8.88 -9.58 5.29
N TYR A 82 10.16 -9.22 5.23
CA TYR A 82 10.84 -8.99 3.96
C TYR A 82 10.82 -10.31 3.18
N THR A 83 10.07 -10.39 2.07
CA THR A 83 10.25 -11.47 1.09
C THR A 83 11.60 -11.22 0.44
N ASN A 84 12.60 -11.97 0.89
CA ASN A 84 13.99 -11.92 0.47
C ASN A 84 14.19 -12.43 -0.99
N GLY A 85 13.37 -11.95 -1.93
CA GLY A 85 13.24 -12.49 -3.29
C GLY A 85 11.78 -12.37 -3.69
N VAL A 86 11.41 -11.55 -4.68
CA VAL A 86 11.98 -11.47 -6.02
C VAL A 86 12.00 -10.01 -6.45
N TRP A 87 13.18 -9.51 -6.79
CA TRP A 87 13.32 -8.19 -7.41
C TRP A 87 13.10 -8.33 -8.92
N ALA A 88 12.01 -7.77 -9.43
CA ALA A 88 11.85 -7.59 -10.85
C ALA A 88 12.66 -6.37 -11.28
N GLN A 89 13.83 -6.61 -11.90
CA GLN A 89 14.58 -5.54 -12.54
C GLN A 89 13.87 -5.11 -13.82
N THR A 90 13.57 -3.83 -13.94
CA THR A 90 12.93 -3.19 -15.08
C THR A 90 13.76 -2.00 -15.54
N SER A 91 13.44 -1.41 -16.69
CA SER A 91 14.06 -0.16 -17.14
C SER A 91 13.80 1.02 -16.19
N ALA A 92 12.81 0.91 -15.30
CA ALA A 92 12.47 1.91 -14.29
C ALA A 92 13.16 1.68 -12.93
N GLY A 93 13.88 0.56 -12.75
CA GLY A 93 14.54 0.19 -11.50
C GLY A 93 14.13 -1.19 -10.99
N PHE A 94 14.28 -1.40 -9.69
CA PHE A 94 14.04 -2.65 -8.98
C PHE A 94 12.66 -2.64 -8.34
N THR A 95 11.76 -3.46 -8.86
CA THR A 95 10.38 -3.55 -8.34
C THR A 95 10.23 -4.77 -7.45
N THR A 96 9.57 -4.60 -6.30
CA THR A 96 9.24 -5.69 -5.40
C THR A 96 7.86 -5.50 -4.80
N GLU A 97 7.27 -6.61 -4.37
CA GLU A 97 6.05 -6.61 -3.57
C GLU A 97 6.38 -6.33 -2.10
N ILE A 98 5.63 -5.42 -1.49
CA ILE A 98 5.80 -5.05 -0.09
C ILE A 98 4.48 -5.23 0.63
N ALA A 99 4.47 -6.14 1.60
CA ALA A 99 3.33 -6.38 2.48
C ALA A 99 3.56 -5.72 3.85
N TRP A 100 2.51 -5.08 4.37
CA TRP A 100 2.48 -4.46 5.68
C TRP A 100 1.21 -4.88 6.43
N SER A 101 1.38 -5.32 7.67
CA SER A 101 0.30 -5.61 8.60
C SER A 101 -0.18 -4.33 9.26
N CYS A 102 -1.48 -4.05 9.13
CA CYS A 102 -2.18 -3.01 9.86
C CYS A 102 -2.62 -3.58 11.21
N ARG A 103 -2.30 -2.89 12.30
CA ARG A 103 -2.60 -3.34 13.67
C ARG A 103 -3.44 -2.29 14.39
N ASN A 104 -4.41 -2.72 15.19
CA ASN A 104 -5.22 -1.82 16.02
C ASN A 104 -4.60 -1.53 17.40
N THR A 105 -3.43 -2.09 17.70
CA THR A 105 -2.63 -1.77 18.88
C THR A 105 -1.41 -0.96 18.46
N PRO A 106 -0.82 -0.14 19.36
CA PRO A 106 0.50 0.44 19.16
C PRO A 106 1.58 -0.61 18.88
#